data_AF-A0A6A4R0F5-F1
#
_entry.id   AF-A0A6A4R0F5-F1
#
_cell.length_a   1.000
_cell.length_b   1.000
_cell.length_c   1.000
_cell.angle_alpha   90.00
_cell.angle_beta   90.00
_cell.angle_gamma   90.00
#
_symmetry.space_group_name_H-M   'P 1'
#
loop_
_entity.id
_entity.type
_entity.pdbx_description
1 polymer ?
#
loop_
_entity_poly.entity_id
_entity_poly.type
_entity_poly.pdbx_seq_one_letter_code
_entity_poly.pdbx_strand_id
1 'polypeptide(L)'
;MSLCLICCNEFQLYKSMTGPDGWCIHYEKSTRKCSIYADRPYFCRVEPEVFKSLYGINKKKFNKEACSCCRDTIKAIYGSNSKELYNFNNSIRESSG
;
A
#
# COMPACT_ATOMS: atom_id res chain seq x y z
N MET A 1 1.76 14.29 -3.95
CA MET A 1 2.15 13.94 -5.33
C MET A 1 2.20 12.43 -5.50
N SER A 2 1.22 11.79 -6.14
CA SER A 2 1.36 10.37 -6.60
C SER A 2 0.32 9.94 -7.63
N LEU A 3 -0.77 10.69 -7.81
CA LEU A 3 -1.78 10.37 -8.83
C LEU A 3 -1.35 10.66 -10.28
N CYS A 4 -0.29 11.44 -10.52
CA CYS A 4 0.08 11.89 -11.88
C CYS A 4 0.78 10.82 -12.74
N LEU A 5 1.14 9.67 -12.15
CA LEU A 5 1.93 8.62 -12.80
C LEU A 5 1.07 7.46 -13.33
N ILE A 6 -0.25 7.54 -13.11
CA ILE A 6 -1.22 6.54 -13.56
C ILE A 6 -1.85 7.05 -14.85
N CYS A 7 -1.85 6.25 -15.91
CA CYS A 7 -2.47 6.62 -17.19
C CYS A 7 -3.96 6.93 -17.00
N CYS A 8 -4.55 7.75 -17.88
CA CYS A 8 -5.93 8.22 -17.74
C CYS A 8 -6.94 7.09 -17.46
N ASN A 9 -6.78 5.93 -18.11
CA ASN A 9 -7.69 4.78 -17.93
C ASN A 9 -7.55 4.12 -16.54
N GLU A 10 -6.33 3.95 -16.07
CA GLU A 10 -6.05 3.33 -14.76
C GLU A 10 -6.50 4.26 -13.62
N PHE A 11 -6.44 5.58 -13.83
CA PHE A 11 -6.95 6.54 -12.87
C PHE A 11 -8.49 6.49 -12.77
N GLN A 12 -9.19 6.31 -13.89
CA GLN A 12 -10.64 6.06 -13.87
C GLN A 12 -10.97 4.76 -13.14
N LEU A 13 -10.19 3.70 -13.38
CA LEU A 13 -10.35 2.43 -12.66
C LEU A 13 -10.12 2.60 -11.15
N TYR A 14 -9.06 3.31 -10.74
CA TYR A 14 -8.82 3.62 -9.33
C TYR A 14 -10.01 4.37 -8.70
N LYS A 15 -10.54 5.37 -9.41
CA LYS A 15 -11.70 6.14 -8.97
C LYS A 15 -12.96 5.29 -8.85
N SER A 16 -13.24 4.42 -9.82
CA SER A 16 -14.43 3.56 -9.77
C SER A 16 -14.39 2.54 -8.63
N MET A 17 -13.20 2.22 -8.14
CA MET A 17 -13.00 1.32 -6.99
C MET A 17 -13.00 2.05 -5.64
N THR A 18 -13.03 3.39 -5.61
CA THR A 18 -13.00 4.17 -4.37
C THR A 18 -14.43 4.49 -3.93
N GLY A 19 -14.81 4.02 -2.75
CA GLY A 19 -16.12 4.26 -2.16
C GLY A 19 -16.28 5.66 -1.57
N PRO A 20 -17.50 6.03 -1.15
CA PRO A 20 -17.79 7.36 -0.56
C PRO A 20 -17.00 7.68 0.71
N ASP A 21 -16.51 6.65 1.42
CA ASP A 21 -15.70 6.78 2.62
C ASP A 21 -14.19 6.94 2.33
N GLY A 22 -13.81 7.02 1.05
CA GLY A 22 -12.43 7.12 0.61
C GLY A 22 -11.66 5.80 0.61
N TRP A 23 -12.30 4.68 0.94
CA TRP A 23 -11.69 3.35 0.93
C TRP A 23 -12.02 2.59 -0.35
N CYS A 24 -11.15 1.65 -0.74
CA CYS A 24 -11.46 0.76 -1.84
C CYS A 24 -12.68 -0.11 -1.50
N ILE A 25 -13.67 -0.19 -2.39
CA ILE A 25 -14.90 -0.98 -2.21
C ILE A 25 -14.63 -2.49 -2.05
N HIS A 26 -13.47 -2.97 -2.53
CA HIS A 26 -13.03 -4.35 -2.40
C HIS A 26 -12.19 -4.62 -1.15
N TYR A 27 -11.89 -3.60 -0.34
CA TYR A 27 -11.12 -3.76 0.90
C TYR A 27 -12.04 -4.16 2.05
N GLU A 28 -11.92 -5.39 2.51
CA GLU A 28 -12.62 -5.89 3.70
C GLU A 28 -11.89 -5.43 4.97
N LYS A 29 -12.48 -4.46 5.68
CA LYS A 29 -11.85 -3.85 6.87
C LYS A 29 -11.67 -4.84 8.03
N SER A 30 -12.57 -5.82 8.18
CA SER A 30 -12.53 -6.82 9.25
C SER A 30 -11.34 -7.77 9.09
N THR A 31 -11.15 -8.31 7.89
CA THR A 31 -10.10 -9.28 7.57
C THR A 31 -8.82 -8.62 7.09
N ARG A 32 -8.88 -7.33 6.73
CA ARG A 32 -7.83 -6.54 6.07
C ARG A 32 -7.37 -7.17 4.75
N LYS A 33 -8.30 -7.84 4.04
CA LYS A 33 -8.05 -8.49 2.75
C LYS A 33 -8.76 -7.75 1.62
N CYS A 34 -8.39 -8.10 0.40
CA CYS A 34 -9.08 -7.65 -0.80
C CYS A 34 -9.87 -8.81 -1.39
N SER A 35 -11.15 -8.59 -1.63
CA SER A 35 -12.08 -9.62 -2.12
C SER A 35 -11.76 -10.10 -3.54
N ILE A 36 -11.05 -9.29 -4.32
CA ILE A 36 -10.64 -9.60 -5.70
C ILE A 36 -9.11 -9.77 -5.82
N TYR A 37 -8.46 -10.42 -4.86
CA TYR A 37 -6.99 -10.46 -4.82
C TYR A 37 -6.35 -10.99 -6.12
N ALA A 38 -6.97 -11.98 -6.78
CA ALA A 38 -6.52 -12.51 -8.07
C ALA A 38 -6.58 -11.43 -9.16
N ASP A 39 -7.70 -10.72 -9.26
CA ASP A 39 -7.97 -9.67 -10.27
C ASP A 39 -7.51 -8.27 -9.83
N ARG A 40 -6.77 -8.18 -8.72
CA ARG A 40 -6.33 -6.90 -8.17
C ARG A 40 -5.53 -6.14 -9.24
N PRO A 41 -5.91 -4.89 -9.57
CA PRO A 41 -5.20 -4.09 -10.57
C PRO A 41 -3.73 -3.96 -10.21
N TYR A 42 -2.86 -3.91 -11.23
CA TYR A 42 -1.42 -3.92 -11.01
C TYR A 42 -0.96 -2.76 -10.10
N PHE A 43 -1.55 -1.56 -10.24
CA PHE A 43 -1.20 -0.38 -9.44
C PHE A 43 -1.55 -0.54 -7.95
N CYS A 44 -2.42 -1.49 -7.59
CA CYS A 44 -2.73 -1.84 -6.21
C CYS A 44 -1.76 -2.88 -5.62
N ARG A 45 -0.83 -3.43 -6.40
CA ARG A 45 0.12 -4.46 -5.94
C ARG A 45 1.37 -3.84 -5.38
N VAL A 46 1.76 -4.29 -4.19
CA VAL A 46 2.98 -3.87 -3.50
C VAL A 46 4.11 -4.80 -3.92
N GLU A 47 4.60 -4.60 -5.14
CA GLU A 47 5.62 -5.45 -5.77
C GLU A 47 6.75 -4.59 -6.36
N PRO A 48 7.99 -5.10 -6.42
CA PRO A 48 9.15 -4.33 -6.89
C PRO A 48 8.98 -3.72 -8.28
N GLU A 49 8.42 -4.48 -9.24
CA GLU A 49 8.27 -4.01 -10.62
C GLU A 49 7.21 -2.91 -10.73
N VAL A 50 6.13 -3.01 -9.95
CA VAL A 50 5.10 -1.96 -9.86
C VAL A 50 5.68 -0.67 -9.31
N PHE A 51 6.46 -0.76 -8.23
CA PHE A 51 7.10 0.41 -7.60
C PHE A 51 8.17 1.04 -8.50
N LYS A 52 8.90 0.23 -9.26
CA LYS A 52 9.83 0.71 -10.26
C LYS A 52 9.10 1.45 -11.38
N SER A 53 8.00 0.89 -11.89
CA SER A 53 7.22 1.49 -12.97
C SER A 53 6.55 2.80 -12.54
N LEU A 54 5.91 2.82 -11.37
CA LEU A 54 5.11 3.96 -10.92
C LEU A 54 5.93 5.05 -10.25
N TYR A 55 7.01 4.72 -9.54
CA TYR A 55 7.74 5.66 -8.70
C TYR A 55 9.24 5.75 -9.00
N GLY A 56 9.74 4.96 -9.97
CA GLY A 56 11.18 4.88 -10.25
C GLY A 56 12.00 4.24 -9.11
N ILE A 57 11.34 3.56 -8.16
CA ILE A 57 12.02 2.95 -7.01
C ILE A 57 12.64 1.64 -7.44
N ASN A 58 13.97 1.55 -7.38
CA ASN A 58 14.70 0.33 -7.70
C ASN A 58 14.37 -0.79 -6.70
N LYS A 59 14.32 -2.05 -7.16
CA LYS A 59 14.15 -3.26 -6.34
C LYS A 59 15.05 -3.30 -5.10
N LYS A 60 16.29 -2.79 -5.17
CA LYS A 60 17.20 -2.71 -4.01
C LYS A 60 16.70 -1.79 -2.89
N LYS A 61 15.92 -0.75 -3.24
CA LYS A 61 15.32 0.20 -2.29
C LYS A 61 13.87 -0.13 -1.94
N PHE A 62 13.21 -1.00 -2.72
CA PHE A 62 11.79 -1.33 -2.59
C PHE A 62 11.35 -1.61 -1.15
N ASN A 63 11.98 -2.58 -0.46
CA ASN A 63 11.58 -2.94 0.91
C ASN A 63 11.71 -1.75 1.88
N LYS A 64 12.76 -0.94 1.74
CA LYS A 64 12.98 0.24 2.59
C LYS A 64 11.86 1.26 2.40
N GLU A 65 11.53 1.59 1.15
CA GLU A 65 10.50 2.58 0.81
C GLU A 65 9.10 2.09 1.19
N ALA A 66 8.76 0.84 0.85
CA ALA A 66 7.48 0.23 1.18
C ALA A 66 7.28 0.17 2.71
N CYS A 67 8.29 -0.29 3.46
CA CYS A 67 8.20 -0.32 4.92
C CYS A 67 8.10 1.09 5.53
N SER A 68 8.74 2.10 4.93
CA SER A 68 8.60 3.49 5.40
C SER A 68 7.18 4.00 5.22
N CYS A 69 6.60 3.80 4.03
CA CYS A 69 5.21 4.18 3.75
C CYS A 69 4.21 3.50 4.70
N CYS A 70 4.43 2.21 5.00
CA CYS A 70 3.62 1.50 5.99
C CYS A 70 3.75 2.10 7.40
N ARG A 71 4.97 2.44 7.86
CA ARG A 71 5.14 3.11 9.16
C ARG A 71 4.39 4.43 9.23
N ASP A 72 4.52 5.25 8.20
CA ASP A 72 3.89 6.58 8.17
C ASP A 72 2.36 6.46 8.15
N THR A 73 1.83 5.50 7.40
CA THR A 73 0.39 5.21 7.36
C THR A 73 -0.13 4.72 8.71
N ILE A 74 0.57 3.77 9.35
CA ILE A 74 0.18 3.26 10.68
C ILE A 74 0.21 4.40 11.71
N LYS A 75 1.24 5.26 11.68
CA LYS A 75 1.30 6.45 12.55
C LYS A 75 0.15 7.41 12.31
N ALA A 76 -0.21 7.67 11.06
CA ALA A 76 -1.31 8.57 10.72
C ALA A 76 -2.68 8.04 11.18
N ILE A 77 -2.89 6.72 11.12
CA ILE A 77 -4.18 6.10 11.46
C ILE A 77 -4.28 5.79 12.96
N TYR A 78 -3.24 5.21 13.55
CA TYR A 78 -3.26 4.68 14.92
C TYR A 78 -2.43 5.49 15.92
N GLY A 79 -1.56 6.39 15.44
CA GLY A 79 -0.66 7.19 16.27
C GLY A 79 0.74 6.59 16.44
N SER A 80 1.69 7.45 16.82
CA SER A 80 3.12 7.10 16.97
C SER A 80 3.42 6.12 18.10
N ASN A 81 2.52 5.98 19.07
CA ASN A 81 2.68 5.07 20.22
C ASN A 81 1.75 3.86 20.15
N SER A 82 1.23 3.54 18.97
CA SER A 82 0.26 2.46 18.77
C SER A 82 0.87 1.06 18.87
N LYS A 83 0.05 0.09 19.29
CA LYS A 83 0.43 -1.33 19.32
C LYS A 83 0.67 -1.85 17.89
N GLU A 84 -0.07 -1.33 16.91
CA GLU A 84 0.09 -1.62 15.49
C GLU A 84 1.49 -1.27 15.00
N LEU A 85 1.99 -0.07 15.33
CA LEU A 85 3.32 0.35 14.92
C LEU A 85 4.41 -0.47 15.60
N TYR A 86 4.22 -0.78 16.89
CA TYR A 86 5.12 -1.65 17.64
C TYR A 86 5.21 -3.05 17.00
N ASN A 87 4.07 -3.70 16.77
CA ASN A 87 4.00 -5.03 16.16
C ASN A 87 4.65 -5.05 14.76
N PHE A 88 4.37 -4.03 13.94
CA PHE A 88 4.95 -3.90 12.60
C PHE A 88 6.48 -3.73 12.63
N ASN A 89 6.99 -2.89 13.53
CA ASN A 89 8.43 -2.70 13.64
C ASN A 89 9.14 -3.98 14.11
N ASN A 90 8.51 -4.76 15.00
CA ASN A 90 9.06 -6.04 15.44
C ASN A 90 9.09 -7.07 14.31
N SER A 91 8.01 -7.21 13.52
CA SER A 91 7.97 -8.21 12.44
C SER A 91 9.01 -7.94 11.34
N ILE A 92 9.31 -6.66 11.04
CA ILE A 92 10.37 -6.31 10.08
C ILE A 92 11.76 -6.66 10.63
N ARG A 93 11.99 -6.46 11.94
CA ARG A 93 13.27 -6.80 12.56
C ARG A 93 13.53 -8.31 12.50
N GLU A 94 12.51 -9.11 12.79
CA GLU A 94 12.58 -10.58 12.72
C GLU A 94 12.78 -11.09 11.29
N SER A 95 12.23 -10.39 10.29
CA SER A 95 12.39 -10.75 8.86
C SER A 95 13.73 -10.31 8.25
N SER A 96 14.55 -9.56 9.02
CA SER A 96 15.86 -9.06 8.59
C SER A 96 17.04 -9.85 9.18
N GLY A 97 16.75 -10.88 9.99
CA GLY A 97 17.72 -11.86 10.50
C GLY A 97 17.60 -13.18 9.75
#